data_AF-A0A849TYJ8-F1
#
_entry.id   AF-A0A849TYJ8-F1
#
_cell.length_a   1.000
_cell.length_b   1.000
_cell.length_c   1.000
_cell.angle_alpha   90.00
_cell.angle_beta   90.00
_cell.angle_gamma   90.00
#
_symmetry.space_group_name_H-M   'P 1'
#
loop_
_entity.id
_entity.type
_entity.pdbx_description
1 polymer ?
#
loop_
_entity_poly.entity_id
_entity_poly.type
_entity_poly.pdbx_seq_one_letter_code
_entity_poly.pdbx_strand_id
1 'polypeptide(L)'
;MKTSPICAIPITMLCFTMVLAAACVAVPPASQSIVSKRTQMHMGTLVTVTAVASDKSIGDQAMQVAFDEIKRLEQVLSTWRPDSELSRVNSEAGRQPVQVSPETLELIVRSLDIAQLTGGGFNIALGPAVDAWSVTERQRIPDERELQRLKPLVDWTRIQVNKEARTIYLPHTGMRIDVGGIGKGYAADRAVAEMKRVGVMGGVVALSGDIKAFGVLPDRKGFLVGIKH
;
A
#
# COMPACT_ATOMS: atom_id res chain seq x y z
N MET A 1 8.96 -57.59 95.55
CA MET A 1 7.92 -58.47 94.98
C MET A 1 6.61 -57.69 94.81
N LYS A 2 6.34 -57.20 93.60
CA LYS A 2 5.04 -57.31 92.90
C LYS A 2 5.18 -56.59 91.55
N THR A 3 4.67 -57.29 90.55
CA THR A 3 4.75 -57.09 89.10
C THR A 3 3.76 -56.04 88.58
N SER A 4 4.13 -55.43 87.45
CA SER A 4 3.43 -54.76 86.31
C SER A 4 1.90 -54.96 86.16
N PRO A 5 1.13 -54.24 85.27
CA PRO A 5 1.54 -53.61 83.99
C PRO A 5 0.76 -52.35 83.44
N ILE A 6 1.35 -51.74 82.38
CA ILE A 6 0.79 -51.20 81.11
C ILE A 6 -0.45 -50.27 81.10
N CYS A 7 -0.33 -49.07 80.49
CA CYS A 7 -1.41 -48.45 79.69
C CYS A 7 -0.93 -47.40 78.65
N ALA A 8 -1.28 -47.65 77.38
CA ALA A 8 -1.48 -46.83 76.14
C ALA A 8 -0.96 -45.36 76.04
N ILE A 9 -0.12 -44.96 75.04
CA ILE A 9 -0.39 -44.44 73.65
C ILE A 9 -1.14 -43.07 73.63
N PRO A 10 -0.92 -42.07 72.71
CA PRO A 10 -0.07 -41.96 71.48
C PRO A 10 0.87 -40.72 71.46
N ILE A 11 2.05 -40.72 70.82
CA ILE A 11 2.36 -40.45 69.39
C ILE A 11 1.49 -39.38 68.71
N THR A 12 1.76 -38.11 68.99
CA THR A 12 1.38 -36.99 68.10
C THR A 12 2.48 -36.77 67.07
N MET A 13 2.38 -37.54 66.00
CA MET A 13 3.11 -37.35 64.75
C MET A 13 2.59 -36.06 64.09
N LEU A 14 3.30 -34.95 64.30
CA LEU A 14 2.97 -33.66 63.71
C LEU A 14 3.27 -33.72 62.20
N CYS A 15 2.27 -34.11 61.42
CA CYS A 15 2.28 -34.04 59.95
C CYS A 15 2.50 -32.58 59.53
N PHE A 16 3.71 -32.28 59.09
CA PHE A 16 4.02 -31.04 58.36
C PHE A 16 3.47 -31.19 56.94
N THR A 17 2.18 -30.89 56.77
CA THR A 17 1.56 -30.80 55.45
C THR A 17 2.10 -29.56 54.73
N MET A 18 3.18 -29.78 53.97
CA MET A 18 3.72 -28.82 53.02
C MET A 18 2.69 -28.61 51.90
N VAL A 19 1.85 -27.57 52.05
CA VAL A 19 0.93 -27.11 51.01
C VAL A 19 1.77 -26.55 49.88
N LEU A 20 2.03 -27.35 48.84
CA LEU A 20 2.47 -26.84 47.55
C LEU A 20 1.32 -26.02 46.97
N ALA A 21 1.33 -24.71 47.22
CA ALA A 21 0.56 -23.77 46.44
C ALA A 21 1.14 -23.79 45.02
N ALA A 22 0.52 -24.56 44.14
CA ALA A 22 0.75 -24.48 42.71
C ALA A 22 0.36 -23.07 42.27
N ALA A 23 1.36 -22.19 42.14
CA ALA A 23 1.21 -20.93 41.44
C ALA A 23 0.97 -21.29 39.97
N CYS A 24 -0.29 -21.49 39.60
CA CYS A 24 -0.73 -21.39 38.22
C CYS A 24 -0.41 -19.97 37.77
N VAL A 25 0.79 -19.78 37.21
CA VAL A 25 1.08 -18.62 36.38
C VAL A 25 0.10 -18.73 35.22
N ALA A 26 -1.01 -18.02 35.32
CA ALA A 26 -1.95 -17.87 34.23
C ALA A 26 -1.17 -17.22 33.09
N VAL A 27 -0.72 -18.04 32.14
CA VAL A 27 -0.22 -17.55 30.86
C VAL A 27 -1.38 -16.73 30.29
N PRO A 28 -1.23 -15.41 30.11
CA PRO A 28 -2.31 -14.61 29.55
C PRO A 28 -2.70 -15.26 28.22
N PRO A 29 -4.02 -15.46 27.96
CA PRO A 29 -4.45 -16.02 26.69
C PRO A 29 -3.81 -15.18 25.58
N ALA A 30 -3.18 -15.84 24.60
CA ALA A 30 -2.60 -15.16 23.46
C ALA A 30 -3.63 -14.15 22.95
N SER A 31 -3.30 -12.85 23.01
CA SER A 31 -4.18 -11.77 22.59
C SER A 31 -4.72 -12.13 21.22
N GLN A 32 -6.03 -12.43 21.14
CA GLN A 32 -6.69 -12.75 19.90
C GLN A 32 -6.65 -11.50 19.03
N SER A 33 -5.71 -11.46 18.10
CA SER A 33 -5.64 -10.38 17.13
C SER A 33 -6.93 -10.32 16.34
N ILE A 34 -7.48 -9.13 16.19
CA ILE A 34 -8.70 -8.88 15.44
C ILE A 34 -8.38 -8.57 13.98
N VAL A 35 -9.32 -8.88 13.09
CA VAL A 35 -9.25 -8.50 11.68
C VAL A 35 -10.34 -7.48 11.40
N SER A 36 -9.94 -6.28 10.98
CA SER A 36 -10.85 -5.20 10.59
C SER A 36 -10.71 -4.90 9.11
N LYS A 37 -11.83 -4.57 8.44
CA LYS A 37 -11.86 -4.29 7.00
C LYS A 37 -12.76 -3.10 6.72
N ARG A 38 -12.30 -2.19 5.85
CA ARG A 38 -13.07 -1.04 5.35
C ARG A 38 -12.83 -0.84 3.87
N THR A 39 -13.82 -0.26 3.20
CA THR A 39 -13.76 0.09 1.77
C THR A 39 -14.21 1.54 1.58
N GLN A 40 -13.48 2.28 0.74
CA GLN A 40 -13.77 3.68 0.38
C GLN A 40 -13.47 3.93 -1.11
N MET A 41 -14.02 5.01 -1.67
CA MET A 41 -13.71 5.46 -3.03
C MET A 41 -12.52 6.42 -3.00
N HIS A 42 -11.43 6.09 -3.70
CA HIS A 42 -10.25 6.93 -3.89
C HIS A 42 -9.60 6.62 -5.24
N MET A 43 -8.87 7.57 -5.83
CA MET A 43 -8.21 7.42 -7.14
C MET A 43 -9.16 6.86 -8.23
N GLY A 44 -10.43 7.29 -8.21
CA GLY A 44 -11.46 6.84 -9.15
C GLY A 44 -11.88 5.37 -9.03
N THR A 45 -11.58 4.69 -7.92
CA THR A 45 -11.92 3.27 -7.75
C THR A 45 -12.20 2.88 -6.30
N LEU A 46 -12.74 1.67 -6.10
CA LEU A 46 -12.93 1.11 -4.76
C LEU A 46 -11.60 0.65 -4.19
N VAL A 47 -11.26 1.18 -3.03
CA VAL A 47 -10.08 0.82 -2.26
C VAL A 47 -10.50 0.10 -0.99
N THR A 48 -9.97 -1.11 -0.81
CA THR A 48 -10.26 -1.94 0.36
C THR A 48 -9.00 -2.11 1.20
N VAL A 49 -9.09 -1.78 2.48
CA VAL A 49 -8.01 -1.93 3.45
C VAL A 49 -8.44 -2.91 4.53
N THR A 50 -7.59 -3.88 4.83
CA THR A 50 -7.75 -4.86 5.91
C THR A 50 -6.57 -4.74 6.86
N ALA A 51 -6.83 -4.68 8.17
CA ALA A 51 -5.81 -4.60 9.21
C ALA A 51 -5.96 -5.75 10.21
N VAL A 52 -4.83 -6.36 10.60
CA VAL A 52 -4.73 -7.37 11.66
C VAL A 52 -4.01 -6.72 12.85
N ALA A 53 -4.72 -6.52 13.96
CA ALA A 53 -4.22 -5.74 15.09
C ALA A 53 -4.56 -6.39 16.44
N SER A 54 -3.88 -5.99 17.51
CA SER A 54 -4.17 -6.45 18.88
C SER A 54 -5.52 -5.97 19.41
N ASP A 55 -6.02 -4.84 18.90
CA ASP A 55 -7.32 -4.28 19.25
C ASP A 55 -7.90 -3.41 18.12
N LYS A 56 -9.17 -3.04 18.30
CA LYS A 56 -9.98 -2.30 17.32
C LYS A 56 -9.47 -0.90 17.05
N SER A 57 -8.99 -0.20 18.08
CA SER A 57 -8.52 1.17 17.94
C SER A 57 -7.29 1.24 17.03
N ILE A 58 -6.33 0.33 17.23
CA ILE A 58 -5.12 0.25 16.39
C ILE A 58 -5.48 -0.14 14.95
N GLY A 59 -6.39 -1.12 14.79
CA GLY A 59 -6.87 -1.52 13.45
C GLY A 59 -7.54 -0.37 12.70
N ASP A 60 -8.40 0.41 13.37
CA ASP A 60 -9.08 1.55 12.79
C ASP A 60 -8.12 2.68 12.44
N GLN A 61 -7.17 2.99 13.31
CA GLN A 61 -6.13 3.99 13.06
C GLN A 61 -5.28 3.61 11.85
N ALA A 62 -4.84 2.36 11.75
CA ALA A 62 -4.05 1.87 10.63
C ALA A 62 -4.80 1.98 9.29
N MET A 63 -6.09 1.61 9.28
CA MET A 63 -6.91 1.79 8.08
C MET A 63 -7.08 3.27 7.73
N GLN A 64 -7.25 4.14 8.74
CA GLN A 64 -7.43 5.57 8.51
C GLN A 64 -6.17 6.20 7.87
N VAL A 65 -4.98 5.95 8.43
CA VAL A 65 -3.73 6.49 7.86
C VAL A 65 -3.46 5.93 6.45
N ALA A 66 -3.87 4.69 6.17
CA ALA A 66 -3.78 4.14 4.82
C ALA A 66 -4.65 4.92 3.83
N PHE A 67 -5.92 5.18 4.17
CA PHE A 67 -6.81 5.98 3.33
C PHE A 67 -6.33 7.42 3.17
N ASP A 68 -5.81 8.02 4.24
CA ASP A 68 -5.29 9.40 4.20
C ASP A 68 -4.06 9.50 3.28
N GLU A 69 -3.17 8.50 3.30
CA GLU A 69 -2.02 8.46 2.39
C GLU A 69 -2.43 8.26 0.93
N ILE A 70 -3.40 7.38 0.66
CA ILE A 70 -3.94 7.20 -0.70
C ILE A 70 -4.56 8.50 -1.20
N LYS A 71 -5.34 9.19 -0.35
CA LYS A 71 -5.96 10.48 -0.68
C LYS A 71 -4.91 11.57 -0.94
N ARG A 72 -3.83 11.61 -0.14
CA ARG A 72 -2.70 12.53 -0.38
C ARG A 72 -2.06 12.26 -1.73
N LEU A 73 -1.81 11.00 -2.06
CA LEU A 73 -1.20 10.60 -3.33
C LEU A 73 -2.11 10.87 -4.53
N GLU A 74 -3.43 10.75 -4.38
CA GLU A 74 -4.37 11.18 -5.42
C GLU A 74 -4.20 12.66 -5.77
N GLN A 75 -3.92 13.53 -4.79
CA GLN A 75 -3.68 14.96 -5.04
C GLN A 75 -2.36 15.20 -5.78
N VAL A 76 -1.32 14.42 -5.49
CA VAL A 76 0.01 14.59 -6.07
C VAL A 76 0.11 13.97 -7.47
N LEU A 77 -0.44 12.77 -7.65
CA LEU A 77 -0.24 11.93 -8.84
C LEU A 77 -1.35 12.05 -9.88
N SER A 78 -2.45 12.74 -9.58
CA SER A 78 -3.55 12.86 -10.54
C SER A 78 -3.16 13.71 -11.73
N THR A 79 -3.40 13.21 -12.94
CA THR A 79 -3.26 13.98 -14.20
C THR A 79 -4.55 14.71 -14.58
N TRP A 80 -5.61 14.56 -13.78
CA TRP A 80 -6.93 15.14 -14.00
C TRP A 80 -7.17 16.37 -13.13
N ARG A 81 -6.44 16.47 -12.02
CA ARG A 81 -6.52 17.58 -11.08
C ARG A 81 -5.63 18.73 -11.57
N PRO A 82 -6.19 19.92 -11.87
CA PRO A 82 -5.39 21.03 -12.41
C PRO A 82 -4.28 21.52 -11.48
N ASP A 83 -4.42 21.28 -10.17
CA ASP A 83 -3.51 21.71 -9.12
C ASP A 83 -2.36 20.72 -8.83
N SER A 84 -2.34 19.55 -9.47
CA SER A 84 -1.29 18.54 -9.24
C SER A 84 0.04 18.89 -9.92
N GLU A 85 1.14 18.32 -9.42
CA GLU A 85 2.46 18.49 -10.03
C GLU A 85 2.50 17.93 -11.46
N LEU A 86 1.90 16.76 -11.70
CA LEU A 86 1.89 16.14 -13.02
C LEU A 86 1.04 16.91 -14.04
N SER A 87 -0.09 17.49 -13.61
CA SER A 87 -0.89 18.35 -14.49
C SER A 87 -0.12 19.62 -14.88
N ARG A 88 0.65 20.20 -13.97
CA ARG A 88 1.54 21.33 -14.26
C ARG A 88 2.66 20.96 -15.24
N VAL A 89 3.30 19.80 -15.05
CA VAL A 89 4.30 19.28 -16.02
C VAL A 89 3.67 19.14 -17.41
N ASN A 90 2.47 18.57 -17.48
CA ASN A 90 1.73 18.37 -18.71
C ASN A 90 1.33 19.71 -19.39
N SER A 91 0.90 20.72 -18.62
CA SER A 91 0.50 22.02 -19.17
C SER A 91 1.67 22.86 -19.70
N GLU A 92 2.88 22.60 -19.19
CA GLU A 92 4.12 23.28 -19.61
C GLU A 92 4.91 22.51 -20.69
N ALA A 93 4.33 21.46 -21.25
CA ALA A 93 4.93 20.71 -22.35
C ALA A 93 5.24 21.61 -23.55
N GLY A 94 6.48 21.51 -24.05
CA GLY A 94 7.04 22.36 -25.11
C GLY A 94 7.44 23.76 -24.65
N ARG A 95 7.23 24.14 -23.39
CA ARG A 95 7.45 25.51 -22.89
C ARG A 95 8.67 25.61 -21.98
N GLN A 96 8.66 24.91 -20.83
CA GLN A 96 9.75 25.00 -19.85
C GLN A 96 9.81 23.79 -18.91
N PRO A 97 10.97 23.51 -18.28
CA PRO A 97 11.06 22.54 -17.20
C PRO A 97 10.23 22.96 -15.99
N VAL A 98 9.59 21.99 -15.35
CA VAL A 98 8.77 22.21 -14.15
C VAL A 98 9.43 21.55 -12.95
N GLN A 99 9.62 22.31 -11.87
CA GLN A 99 10.11 21.78 -10.60
C GLN A 99 9.02 20.95 -9.92
N VAL A 100 9.40 19.78 -9.41
CA VAL A 100 8.52 18.82 -8.75
C VAL A 100 9.09 18.36 -7.42
N SER A 101 8.25 17.78 -6.58
CA SER A 101 8.66 17.16 -5.32
C SER A 101 9.62 15.99 -5.56
N PRO A 102 10.47 15.63 -4.56
CA PRO A 102 11.30 14.44 -4.63
C PRO A 102 10.51 13.16 -4.91
N GLU A 103 9.31 13.03 -4.34
CA GLU A 103 8.43 11.88 -4.51
C GLU A 103 7.97 11.73 -5.97
N THR A 104 7.48 12.81 -6.58
CA THR A 104 7.09 12.80 -8.00
C THR A 104 8.29 12.49 -8.89
N LEU A 105 9.45 13.10 -8.61
CA LEU A 105 10.67 12.85 -9.39
C LEU A 105 11.10 11.39 -9.32
N GLU A 106 11.08 10.78 -8.13
CA GLU A 106 11.43 9.37 -7.93
C GLU A 106 10.47 8.45 -8.70
N LEU A 107 9.16 8.70 -8.63
CA LEU A 107 8.17 7.93 -9.37
C LEU A 107 8.39 8.02 -10.90
N ILE A 108 8.69 9.21 -11.41
CA ILE A 108 8.94 9.41 -12.84
C ILE A 108 10.24 8.74 -13.27
N VAL A 109 11.32 8.88 -12.50
CA VAL A 109 12.58 8.16 -12.77
C VAL A 109 12.33 6.66 -12.79
N ARG A 110 11.65 6.11 -11.78
CA ARG A 110 11.31 4.69 -11.72
C ARG A 110 10.47 4.25 -12.91
N SER A 111 9.54 5.09 -13.35
CA SER A 111 8.70 4.81 -14.52
C SER A 111 9.53 4.74 -15.81
N LEU A 112 10.51 5.64 -15.98
CA LEU A 112 11.42 5.62 -17.12
C LEU A 112 12.37 4.41 -17.08
N ASP A 113 12.83 4.01 -15.89
CA ASP A 113 13.63 2.78 -15.73
C ASP A 113 12.83 1.54 -16.17
N ILE A 114 11.54 1.45 -15.82
CA ILE A 114 10.66 0.36 -16.25
C ILE A 114 10.40 0.43 -17.76
N ALA A 115 10.23 1.63 -18.32
CA ALA A 115 10.08 1.81 -19.76
C ALA A 115 11.32 1.30 -20.51
N GLN A 116 12.52 1.62 -20.02
CA GLN A 116 13.78 1.10 -20.55
C GLN A 116 13.83 -0.43 -20.46
N LEU A 117 13.54 -1.01 -19.29
CA LEU A 117 13.58 -2.46 -19.05
C LEU A 117 12.62 -3.25 -19.94
N THR A 118 11.49 -2.65 -20.31
CA THR A 118 10.46 -3.27 -21.15
C THR A 118 10.59 -2.91 -22.64
N GLY A 119 11.64 -2.18 -23.03
CA GLY A 119 11.79 -1.70 -24.41
C GLY A 119 10.64 -0.79 -24.87
N GLY A 120 10.02 -0.05 -23.95
CA GLY A 120 8.85 0.80 -24.19
C GLY A 120 7.50 0.10 -24.04
N GLY A 121 7.46 -1.18 -23.64
CA GLY A 121 6.21 -1.89 -23.35
C GLY A 121 5.40 -1.26 -22.21
N PHE A 122 6.08 -0.71 -21.20
CA PHE A 122 5.52 0.25 -20.26
C PHE A 122 5.92 1.66 -20.67
N ASN A 123 4.98 2.59 -20.74
CA ASN A 123 5.23 3.94 -21.25
C ASN A 123 4.31 4.97 -20.61
N ILE A 124 4.89 5.87 -19.81
CA ILE A 124 4.16 6.96 -19.15
C ILE A 124 3.91 8.18 -20.04
N ALA A 125 4.49 8.27 -21.24
CA ALA A 125 4.19 9.32 -22.23
C ALA A 125 2.92 9.03 -23.06
N LEU A 126 2.16 7.98 -22.71
CA LEU A 126 1.00 7.52 -23.48
C LEU A 126 -0.25 8.40 -23.35
N GLY A 127 -0.24 9.45 -22.51
CA GLY A 127 -1.41 10.30 -22.28
C GLY A 127 -2.14 10.75 -23.56
N PRO A 128 -1.44 11.24 -24.60
CA PRO A 128 -2.09 11.66 -25.86
C PRO A 128 -2.72 10.49 -26.63
N ALA A 129 -2.15 9.29 -26.55
CA ALA A 129 -2.71 8.10 -27.16
C ALA A 129 -3.92 7.55 -26.38
N VAL A 130 -3.88 7.61 -25.05
CA VAL A 130 -5.03 7.26 -24.18
C VAL A 130 -6.23 8.14 -24.50
N ASP A 131 -6.01 9.45 -24.62
CA ASP A 131 -7.06 10.41 -25.00
C ASP A 131 -7.63 10.17 -26.40
N ALA A 132 -6.77 9.84 -27.38
CA ALA A 132 -7.20 9.54 -28.75
C ALA A 132 -8.05 8.25 -28.79
N TRP A 133 -7.67 7.24 -28.00
CA TRP A 133 -8.41 6.01 -27.77
C TRP A 133 -9.44 6.15 -26.64
N SER A 134 -10.26 7.20 -26.68
CA SER A 134 -11.36 7.39 -25.73
C SER A 134 -12.50 6.38 -25.98
N VAL A 135 -12.23 5.11 -25.64
CA VAL A 135 -13.14 3.97 -25.86
C VAL A 135 -14.35 4.06 -24.93
N THR A 136 -14.18 4.55 -23.70
CA THR A 136 -15.25 4.61 -22.70
C THR A 136 -16.20 5.79 -22.91
N GLU A 137 -15.68 6.98 -23.21
CA GLU A 137 -16.51 8.19 -23.33
C GLU A 137 -16.97 8.45 -24.77
N ARG A 138 -16.07 8.26 -25.74
CA ARG A 138 -16.33 8.64 -27.15
C ARG A 138 -16.52 7.44 -28.07
N GLN A 139 -16.28 6.21 -27.58
CA GLN A 139 -16.30 4.96 -28.36
C GLN A 139 -15.55 5.10 -29.70
N ARG A 140 -14.43 5.84 -29.66
CA ARG A 140 -13.69 6.22 -30.85
C ARG A 140 -12.43 5.38 -30.99
N ILE A 141 -12.14 5.03 -32.24
CA ILE A 141 -10.90 4.43 -32.69
C ILE A 141 -10.17 5.47 -33.56
N PRO A 142 -8.95 5.91 -33.21
CA PRO A 142 -8.17 6.82 -34.03
C PRO A 142 -7.74 6.16 -35.34
N ASP A 143 -7.69 6.95 -36.41
CA ASP A 143 -7.22 6.46 -37.71
C ASP A 143 -5.68 6.46 -37.79
N GLU A 144 -5.14 5.84 -38.84
CA GLU A 144 -3.69 5.74 -39.03
C GLU A 144 -3.01 7.12 -39.11
N ARG A 145 -3.67 8.13 -39.70
CA ARG A 145 -3.08 9.48 -39.82
C ARG A 145 -2.98 10.14 -38.44
N GLU A 146 -3.98 9.95 -37.58
CA GLU A 146 -3.97 10.41 -36.20
C GLU A 146 -2.87 9.71 -35.39
N LEU A 147 -2.76 8.39 -35.49
CA LEU A 147 -1.70 7.63 -34.81
C LEU A 147 -0.29 8.09 -35.23
N GLN A 148 -0.07 8.36 -36.51
CA GLN A 148 1.22 8.87 -37.00
C GLN A 148 1.57 10.26 -36.43
N ARG A 149 0.57 11.12 -36.19
CA ARG A 149 0.78 12.42 -35.52
C ARG A 149 1.08 12.27 -34.03
N LEU A 150 0.58 11.22 -33.39
CA LEU A 150 0.80 10.96 -31.96
C LEU A 150 2.15 10.32 -31.66
N LYS A 151 2.76 9.60 -32.62
CA LYS A 151 4.08 8.96 -32.46
C LYS A 151 5.15 9.82 -31.76
N PRO A 152 5.43 11.07 -32.19
CA PRO A 152 6.42 11.89 -31.51
C PRO A 152 6.01 12.30 -30.08
N LEU A 153 4.71 12.29 -29.76
CA LEU A 153 4.18 12.69 -28.45
C LEU A 153 4.19 11.55 -27.42
N VAL A 154 4.36 10.30 -27.88
CA VAL A 154 4.42 9.11 -27.02
C VAL A 154 5.83 8.52 -26.91
N ASP A 155 6.83 9.21 -27.47
CA ASP A 155 8.24 8.82 -27.33
C ASP A 155 8.75 9.16 -25.92
N TRP A 156 8.70 8.17 -25.02
CA TRP A 156 9.11 8.32 -23.62
C TRP A 156 10.59 8.70 -23.47
N THR A 157 11.44 8.39 -24.46
CA THR A 157 12.87 8.73 -24.44
C THR A 157 13.09 10.25 -24.52
N ARG A 158 12.05 11.01 -24.89
CA ARG A 158 12.07 12.47 -24.93
C ARG A 158 11.80 13.13 -23.59
N ILE A 159 11.30 12.40 -22.59
CA ILE A 159 11.08 12.95 -21.26
C ILE A 159 12.44 13.28 -20.64
N GLN A 160 12.67 14.56 -20.33
CA GLN A 160 13.92 15.02 -19.75
C GLN A 160 13.76 15.19 -18.24
N VAL A 161 14.62 14.54 -17.47
CA VAL A 161 14.62 14.62 -16.01
C VAL A 161 15.97 15.17 -15.55
N ASN A 162 15.94 16.28 -14.81
CA ASN A 162 17.10 16.78 -14.10
C ASN A 162 16.95 16.44 -12.61
N LYS A 163 17.77 15.50 -12.13
CA LYS A 163 17.70 15.00 -10.75
C LYS A 163 18.16 16.04 -9.72
N GLU A 164 19.17 16.83 -10.05
CA GLU A 164 19.75 17.84 -9.16
C GLU A 164 18.81 19.04 -8.98
N ALA A 165 18.29 19.57 -10.08
CA ALA A 165 17.32 20.68 -10.07
C ALA A 165 15.90 20.23 -9.66
N ARG A 166 15.65 18.91 -9.67
CA ARG A 166 14.34 18.28 -9.47
C ARG A 166 13.29 18.81 -10.45
N THR A 167 13.65 18.83 -11.72
CA THR A 167 12.77 19.31 -12.79
C THR A 167 12.47 18.23 -13.82
N ILE A 168 11.26 18.24 -14.34
CA ILE A 168 10.82 17.43 -15.48
C ILE A 168 10.50 18.36 -16.63
N TYR A 169 10.97 18.03 -17.84
CA TYR A 169 10.67 18.76 -19.06
C TYR A 169 10.17 17.82 -20.15
N LEU A 170 9.05 18.20 -20.76
CA LEU A 170 8.47 17.55 -21.93
C LEU A 170 8.76 18.42 -23.15
N PRO A 171 9.63 18.00 -24.08
CA PRO A 171 10.13 18.90 -25.13
C PRO A 171 9.13 19.18 -26.26
N HIS A 172 8.08 18.38 -26.42
CA HIS A 172 7.10 18.55 -27.48
C HIS A 172 5.76 19.03 -26.94
N THR A 173 5.24 20.11 -27.51
CA THR A 173 3.87 20.57 -27.24
C THR A 173 2.89 19.43 -27.50
N GLY A 174 2.05 19.13 -26.51
CA GLY A 174 1.09 18.03 -26.57
C GLY A 174 1.57 16.70 -26.00
N MET A 175 2.86 16.56 -25.62
CA MET A 175 3.28 15.44 -24.77
C MET A 175 2.57 15.50 -23.42
N ARG A 176 2.18 14.33 -22.90
CA ARG A 176 1.60 14.21 -21.57
C ARG A 176 2.08 12.96 -20.87
N ILE A 177 2.49 13.15 -19.63
CA ILE A 177 2.72 12.08 -18.67
C ILE A 177 1.37 11.58 -18.14
N ASP A 178 1.22 10.26 -18.11
CA ASP A 178 0.16 9.50 -17.45
C ASP A 178 0.80 8.39 -16.61
N VAL A 179 0.51 8.38 -15.31
CA VAL A 179 1.01 7.39 -14.35
C VAL A 179 -0.05 6.35 -13.96
N GLY A 180 -1.15 6.24 -14.70
CA GLY A 180 -2.25 5.32 -14.41
C GLY A 180 -1.84 3.84 -14.34
N GLY A 181 -0.77 3.47 -15.05
CA GLY A 181 -0.18 2.12 -15.05
C GLY A 181 0.75 1.81 -13.87
N ILE A 182 1.05 2.77 -12.99
CA ILE A 182 1.95 2.58 -11.83
C ILE A 182 1.43 3.19 -10.53
N GLY A 183 0.59 4.22 -10.62
CA GLY A 183 0.19 5.05 -9.48
C GLY A 183 -0.59 4.29 -8.39
N LYS A 184 -1.48 3.36 -8.77
CA LYS A 184 -2.26 2.58 -7.80
C LYS A 184 -1.38 1.59 -7.02
N GLY A 185 -0.49 0.88 -7.69
CA GLY A 185 0.50 0.02 -7.04
C GLY A 185 1.41 0.80 -6.09
N TYR A 186 1.89 1.98 -6.52
CA TYR A 186 2.64 2.88 -5.65
C TYR A 186 1.84 3.31 -4.42
N ALA A 187 0.57 3.71 -4.58
CA ALA A 187 -0.30 4.09 -3.47
C ALA A 187 -0.54 2.92 -2.50
N ALA A 188 -0.69 1.70 -3.00
CA ALA A 188 -0.81 0.50 -2.15
C ALA A 188 0.45 0.27 -1.32
N ASP A 189 1.64 0.44 -1.92
CA ASP A 189 2.93 0.31 -1.24
C ASP A 189 3.10 1.35 -0.12
N ARG A 190 2.76 2.61 -0.39
CA ARG A 190 2.85 3.71 0.57
C ARG A 190 1.85 3.55 1.72
N ALA A 191 0.60 3.19 1.41
CA ALA A 191 -0.42 2.92 2.42
C ALA A 191 0.01 1.80 3.39
N VAL A 192 0.57 0.71 2.87
CA VAL A 192 1.12 -0.37 3.72
C VAL A 192 2.29 0.11 4.57
N ALA A 193 3.15 1.00 4.06
CA ALA A 193 4.22 1.58 4.86
C ALA A 193 3.68 2.38 6.05
N GLU A 194 2.62 3.17 5.87
CA GLU A 194 1.97 3.90 6.96
C GLU A 194 1.28 2.96 7.97
N MET A 195 0.60 1.91 7.50
CA MET A 195 0.02 0.90 8.39
C MET A 195 1.09 0.24 9.27
N LYS A 196 2.25 -0.09 8.70
CA LYS A 196 3.37 -0.67 9.45
C LYS A 196 3.88 0.28 10.55
N ARG A 197 3.90 1.59 10.31
CA ARG A 197 4.29 2.58 11.32
C ARG A 197 3.32 2.67 12.49
N VAL A 198 2.03 2.39 12.26
CA VAL A 198 1.02 2.29 13.33
C VAL A 198 1.21 1.02 14.19
N GLY A 199 1.92 0.01 13.68
CA GLY A 199 2.28 -1.17 14.45
C GLY A 199 1.29 -2.34 14.35
N VAL A 200 0.49 -2.40 13.28
CA VAL A 200 -0.36 -3.58 13.03
C VAL A 200 0.50 -4.81 12.66
N MET A 201 0.01 -5.99 13.04
CA MET A 201 0.70 -7.27 12.80
C MET A 201 0.68 -7.70 11.33
N GLY A 202 -0.33 -7.26 10.59
CA GLY A 202 -0.49 -7.56 9.18
C GLY A 202 -1.62 -6.75 8.54
N GLY A 203 -1.72 -6.84 7.23
CA GLY A 203 -2.78 -6.15 6.50
C GLY A 203 -2.71 -6.35 4.99
N VAL A 204 -3.77 -5.91 4.34
CA VAL A 204 -3.93 -5.90 2.88
C VAL A 204 -4.48 -4.55 2.45
N VAL A 205 -3.87 -3.96 1.43
CA VAL A 205 -4.37 -2.79 0.71
C VAL A 205 -4.62 -3.22 -0.74
N ALA A 206 -5.87 -3.10 -1.19
CA ALA A 206 -6.30 -3.50 -2.52
C ALA A 206 -6.97 -2.32 -3.26
N LEU A 207 -6.36 -1.88 -4.36
CA LEU A 207 -6.79 -0.77 -5.21
C LEU A 207 -7.04 -1.30 -6.64
N SER A 208 -8.27 -1.71 -6.96
CA SER A 208 -8.66 -2.12 -8.32
C SER A 208 -7.75 -3.17 -9.00
N GLY A 209 -7.30 -4.17 -8.24
CA GLY A 209 -6.39 -5.22 -8.73
C GLY A 209 -4.93 -5.04 -8.32
N ASP A 210 -4.50 -3.82 -7.97
CA ASP A 210 -3.22 -3.59 -7.31
C ASP A 210 -3.34 -4.00 -5.84
N ILE A 211 -2.66 -5.08 -5.44
CA ILE A 211 -2.76 -5.67 -4.11
C ILE A 211 -1.40 -5.68 -3.43
N LYS A 212 -1.32 -5.06 -2.25
CA LYS A 212 -0.18 -5.17 -1.35
C LYS A 212 -0.60 -5.81 -0.04
N ALA A 213 0.10 -6.87 0.37
CA ALA A 213 -0.13 -7.57 1.64
C ALA A 213 1.17 -7.66 2.45
N PHE A 214 1.04 -7.71 3.78
CA PHE A 214 2.15 -7.96 4.69
C PHE A 214 1.67 -8.63 5.97
N GLY A 215 2.60 -9.30 6.68
CA GLY A 215 2.27 -10.02 7.91
C GLY A 215 1.43 -11.25 7.64
N VAL A 216 0.69 -11.68 8.67
CA VAL A 216 -0.14 -12.89 8.65
C VAL A 216 -1.50 -12.64 9.29
N LEU A 217 -2.45 -13.52 8.99
CA LEU A 217 -3.73 -13.62 9.69
C LEU A 217 -3.53 -14.14 11.13
N PRO A 218 -4.56 -14.02 12.00
CA PRO A 218 -4.50 -14.52 13.37
C PRO A 218 -4.13 -16.01 13.49
N ASP A 219 -4.51 -16.82 12.50
CA ASP A 219 -4.19 -18.26 12.40
C ASP A 219 -2.77 -18.53 11.85
N ARG A 220 -1.93 -17.49 11.74
CA ARG A 220 -0.57 -17.48 11.18
C ARG A 220 -0.49 -17.86 9.70
N LYS A 221 -1.60 -17.89 8.98
CA LYS A 221 -1.59 -18.09 7.52
C LYS A 221 -1.35 -16.77 6.80
N GLY A 222 -0.82 -16.86 5.59
CA GLY A 222 -0.75 -15.73 4.66
C GLY A 222 -2.13 -15.31 4.17
N PHE A 223 -2.21 -14.10 3.61
CA PHE A 223 -3.43 -13.63 2.97
C PHE A 223 -3.67 -14.36 1.64
N LEU A 224 -4.90 -14.83 1.42
CA LEU A 224 -5.30 -15.42 0.16
C LEU A 224 -5.56 -14.31 -0.88
N VAL A 225 -4.87 -14.39 -2.01
CA VAL A 225 -5.03 -13.46 -3.15
C VAL A 225 -5.51 -14.24 -4.35
N GLY A 226 -6.71 -13.92 -4.85
CA GLY A 226 -7.28 -14.56 -6.02
C GLY A 226 -6.76 -13.95 -7.32
N ILE A 227 -6.47 -14.80 -8.31
CA ILE A 227 -6.17 -14.40 -9.68
C ILE A 227 -7.39 -14.75 -10.53
N LYS A 228 -7.93 -13.78 -11.25
CA LYS A 228 -9.09 -14.00 -12.13
C LYS A 228 -8.63 -14.73 -13.40
N HIS A 229 -9.34 -15.78 -13.77
CA HIS A 229 -9.18 -16.51 -15.04
C HIS A 229 -10.03 -15.90 -16.14
#